data_AF-A0AAW1UUY3-F1
#
_entry.id   AF-A0AAW1UUY3-F1
#
_cell.length_a   1.000
_cell.length_b   1.000
_cell.length_c   1.000
_cell.angle_alpha   90.00
_cell.angle_beta   90.00
_cell.angle_gamma   90.00
#
_symmetry.space_group_name_H-M   'P 1'
#
loop_
_entity.id
_entity.type
_entity.pdbx_description
1 polymer ?
#
loop_
_entity_poly.entity_id
_entity_poly.type
_entity_poly.pdbx_seq_one_letter_code
_entity_poly.pdbx_strand_id
1 'polypeptide(L)'
;MTRSNDFFSFQLCYGASSPALSDRNRFPTLFRTHPSATVHNPTRIKLMRKFGWSRVAILQQAEEVFISTVEDLEARCNEANIEIVTRQSFLSDPTDAVRNLRRQDARVIVGLFYVVAARRVLCELYKQNLYGISYTWFFIGWYEDDWFQRNLDREGIECTAEQMRKAAEGHLTTEALMWNQNLNERTLSGMTSEDFRRRLNDVLRSENYDIDNGRYPEGYQEAPLAYDAVWSVALGEFVKT
;
A
#
# COMPACT_ATOMS: atom_id res chain seq x y z
N MET A 1 31.28 30.77 -10.36
CA MET A 1 31.59 29.65 -9.44
C MET A 1 31.20 30.08 -8.03
N THR A 2 30.74 29.13 -7.21
CA THR A 2 30.28 29.23 -5.80
C THR A 2 28.96 29.94 -5.50
N ARG A 3 27.90 29.14 -5.29
CA ARG A 3 27.11 29.10 -4.04
C ARG A 3 26.51 27.70 -3.89
N SER A 4 27.25 26.81 -3.24
CA SER A 4 26.76 25.56 -2.68
C SER A 4 25.85 25.89 -1.51
N ASN A 5 24.54 25.82 -1.72
CA ASN A 5 23.56 25.71 -0.64
C ASN A 5 23.26 24.23 -0.38
N ASP A 6 24.30 23.39 -0.30
CA ASP A 6 24.17 22.03 0.19
C ASP A 6 24.09 22.11 1.72
N PHE A 7 22.90 22.47 2.21
CA PHE A 7 22.58 22.23 3.61
C PHE A 7 22.68 20.73 3.83
N PHE A 8 23.66 20.31 4.63
CA PHE A 8 23.78 18.93 5.10
C PHE A 8 22.65 18.67 6.09
N SER A 9 21.44 18.46 5.57
CA SER A 9 20.25 18.16 6.34
C SER A 9 20.06 16.65 6.36
N PHE A 10 19.95 16.10 7.56
CA PHE A 10 19.37 14.78 7.77
C PHE A 10 17.86 14.86 7.56
N GLN A 11 17.26 13.85 6.92
CA GLN A 11 15.82 13.75 6.73
C GLN A 11 15.33 12.41 7.24
N LEU A 12 14.30 12.39 8.08
CA LEU A 12 13.63 11.17 8.53
C LEU A 12 12.14 11.25 8.19
N CYS A 13 11.68 10.31 7.37
CA CYS A 13 10.29 10.25 6.92
C CYS A 13 9.53 9.12 7.63
N TYR A 14 8.30 9.39 8.07
CA TYR A 14 7.46 8.38 8.74
C TYR A 14 6.29 7.85 7.88
N GLY A 15 6.03 8.44 6.70
CA GLY A 15 4.97 8.02 5.77
C GLY A 15 5.45 7.74 4.34
N ALA A 16 6.76 7.78 4.10
CA ALA A 16 7.31 7.72 2.74
C ALA A 16 7.60 6.27 2.31
N SER A 17 6.74 5.71 1.46
CA SER A 17 6.82 4.31 1.01
C SER A 17 7.47 4.11 -0.37
N SER A 18 7.75 5.18 -1.13
CA SER A 18 8.30 5.07 -2.49
C SER A 18 9.62 4.27 -2.53
N PRO A 19 9.77 3.28 -3.43
CA PRO A 19 11.02 2.55 -3.58
C PRO A 19 12.19 3.42 -4.05
N ALA A 20 11.95 4.49 -4.83
CA ALA A 20 13.02 5.37 -5.32
C ALA A 20 13.81 6.04 -4.20
N LEU A 21 13.20 6.22 -3.02
CA LEU A 21 13.85 6.79 -1.83
C LEU A 21 14.91 5.87 -1.21
N SER A 22 15.03 4.63 -1.68
CA SER A 22 16.10 3.71 -1.27
C SER A 22 17.42 3.92 -2.04
N ASP A 23 17.45 4.76 -3.08
CA ASP A 23 18.69 5.07 -3.80
C ASP A 23 19.61 5.97 -2.95
N ARG A 24 20.67 5.38 -2.39
CA ARG A 24 21.65 6.08 -1.55
C ARG A 24 22.57 7.04 -2.31
N ASN A 25 22.69 6.90 -3.63
CA ASN A 25 23.44 7.85 -4.44
C ASN A 25 22.65 9.16 -4.61
N ARG A 26 21.31 9.06 -4.70
CA ARG A 26 20.40 10.21 -4.80
C ARG A 26 19.98 10.78 -3.44
N PHE A 27 19.79 9.92 -2.45
CA PHE A 27 19.28 10.27 -1.12
C PHE A 27 20.21 9.74 0.00
N PRO A 28 21.45 10.26 0.10
CA PRO A 28 22.45 9.75 1.05
C PRO A 28 22.08 9.99 2.52
N THR A 29 21.31 11.04 2.82
CA THR A 29 20.95 11.46 4.19
C THR A 29 19.48 11.21 4.56
N LEU A 30 18.73 10.48 3.72
CA LEU A 30 17.31 10.18 3.95
C LEU A 30 17.14 8.85 4.70
N PHE A 31 16.39 8.86 5.77
CA PHE A 31 16.00 7.67 6.52
C PHE A 31 14.48 7.60 6.59
N ARG A 32 13.95 6.42 6.87
CA ARG A 32 12.51 6.23 7.06
C ARG A 32 12.21 5.11 8.03
N THR A 33 11.16 5.28 8.81
CA THR A 33 10.54 4.21 9.61
C THR A 33 9.49 3.45 8.82
N HIS A 34 8.86 4.10 7.83
CA HIS A 34 7.90 3.45 6.95
C HIS A 34 8.58 2.43 6.01
N PRO A 35 8.05 1.20 5.88
CA PRO A 35 8.59 0.22 4.94
C PRO A 35 8.41 0.66 3.48
N SER A 36 9.31 0.20 2.61
CA SER A 36 9.16 0.36 1.16
C SER A 36 7.95 -0.45 0.65
N ALA A 37 7.25 0.07 -0.37
CA ALA A 37 6.17 -0.66 -1.04
C ALA A 37 6.61 -2.01 -1.64
N THR A 38 7.92 -2.18 -1.93
CA THR A 38 8.49 -3.44 -2.42
C THR A 38 8.46 -4.58 -1.40
N VAL A 39 8.25 -4.29 -0.10
CA VAL A 39 8.18 -5.33 0.95
C VAL A 39 7.05 -6.33 0.72
N HIS A 40 6.01 -5.95 -0.04
CA HIS A 40 4.88 -6.82 -0.35
C HIS A 40 5.18 -7.84 -1.46
N ASN A 41 6.13 -7.56 -2.35
CA ASN A 41 6.39 -8.41 -3.51
C ASN A 41 6.90 -9.81 -3.13
N PRO A 42 7.84 -9.99 -2.17
CA PRO A 42 8.21 -11.32 -1.67
C PRO A 42 7.01 -12.16 -1.19
N THR A 43 6.06 -11.53 -0.49
CA THR A 43 4.84 -12.20 -0.01
C THR A 43 3.95 -12.62 -1.17
N ARG A 44 3.72 -11.74 -2.16
CA ARG A 44 2.95 -12.06 -3.37
C ARG A 44 3.56 -13.25 -4.13
N ILE A 45 4.88 -13.24 -4.33
CA ILE A 45 5.61 -14.34 -4.98
C ILE A 45 5.48 -15.65 -4.19
N LYS A 46 5.57 -15.59 -2.86
CA LYS A 46 5.40 -16.76 -2.00
C LYS A 46 3.98 -17.34 -2.09
N LEU A 47 2.96 -16.48 -2.15
CA LEU A 47 1.57 -16.90 -2.34
C LEU A 47 1.36 -17.52 -3.73
N MET A 48 1.85 -16.87 -4.78
CA MET A 48 1.78 -17.39 -6.15
C MET A 48 2.40 -18.79 -6.25
N ARG A 49 3.60 -18.99 -5.69
CA ARG A 49 4.24 -20.31 -5.62
C ARG A 49 3.42 -21.31 -4.81
N LYS A 50 2.85 -20.92 -3.67
CA LYS A 50 2.05 -21.79 -2.80
C LYS A 50 0.81 -22.32 -3.52
N PHE A 51 0.16 -21.49 -4.35
CA PHE A 51 -1.03 -21.86 -5.10
C PHE A 51 -0.73 -22.40 -6.52
N GLY A 52 0.54 -22.50 -6.91
CA GLY A 52 0.94 -22.99 -8.23
C GLY A 52 0.63 -22.03 -9.38
N TRP A 53 0.48 -20.73 -9.10
CA TRP A 53 0.27 -19.71 -10.12
C TRP A 53 1.60 -19.34 -10.78
N SER A 54 1.80 -19.80 -12.01
CA SER A 54 2.99 -19.54 -12.83
C SER A 54 2.79 -18.47 -13.90
N ARG A 55 1.56 -17.96 -14.08
CA ARG A 55 1.21 -16.93 -15.08
C ARG A 55 0.38 -15.85 -14.41
N VAL A 56 0.85 -14.61 -14.44
CA VAL A 56 0.18 -13.46 -13.80
C VAL A 56 0.12 -12.26 -14.74
N ALA A 57 -0.84 -11.37 -14.53
CA ALA A 57 -0.89 -10.07 -15.18
C ALA A 57 -0.72 -8.95 -14.15
N ILE A 58 -0.32 -7.77 -14.63
CA ILE A 58 -0.13 -6.58 -13.81
C ILE A 58 -1.00 -5.46 -14.38
N LEU A 59 -1.74 -4.79 -13.49
CA LEU A 59 -2.46 -3.55 -13.78
C LEU A 59 -1.98 -2.47 -12.82
N GLN A 60 -1.42 -1.39 -13.36
CA GLN A 60 -0.92 -0.29 -12.53
C GLN A 60 -1.49 1.08 -12.94
N GLN A 61 -1.68 1.96 -11.97
CA GLN A 61 -1.78 3.39 -12.23
C GLN A 61 -0.37 3.94 -12.51
N ALA A 62 -0.26 4.90 -13.42
CA ALA A 62 1.01 5.50 -13.83
C ALA A 62 1.53 6.53 -12.80
N GLU A 63 1.78 6.06 -11.59
CA GLU A 63 2.41 6.81 -10.50
C GLU A 63 3.81 6.23 -10.22
N GLU A 64 4.76 7.09 -9.86
CA GLU A 64 6.16 6.71 -9.63
C GLU A 64 6.28 5.54 -8.64
N VAL A 65 5.56 5.61 -7.51
CA VAL A 65 5.56 4.57 -6.49
C VAL A 65 5.18 3.19 -7.06
N PHE A 66 4.19 3.13 -7.95
CA PHE A 66 3.72 1.88 -8.54
C PHE A 66 4.63 1.41 -9.66
N ILE A 67 5.21 2.32 -10.45
CA ILE A 67 6.20 1.99 -11.48
C ILE A 67 7.39 1.25 -10.83
N SER A 68 8.02 1.88 -9.83
CA SER A 68 9.17 1.29 -9.13
C SER A 68 8.82 -0.01 -8.38
N THR A 69 7.57 -0.13 -7.89
CA THR A 69 7.10 -1.37 -7.25
C THR A 69 6.89 -2.50 -8.26
N VAL A 70 6.41 -2.19 -9.47
CA VAL A 70 6.24 -3.16 -10.55
C VAL A 70 7.59 -3.64 -11.08
N GLU A 71 8.58 -2.76 -11.20
CA GLU A 71 9.93 -3.16 -11.64
C GLU A 71 10.56 -4.18 -10.67
N ASP A 72 10.44 -3.98 -9.36
CA ASP A 72 10.88 -4.98 -8.36
C ASP A 72 10.05 -6.28 -8.45
N LEU A 73 8.72 -6.18 -8.71
CA LEU A 73 7.87 -7.35 -8.88
C LEU A 73 8.26 -8.16 -10.13
N GLU A 74 8.54 -7.49 -11.25
CA GLU A 74 9.00 -8.09 -12.51
C GLU A 74 10.30 -8.88 -12.30
N ALA A 75 11.29 -8.27 -11.64
CA ALA A 75 12.55 -8.94 -11.31
C ALA A 75 12.32 -10.21 -10.48
N ARG A 76 11.48 -10.13 -9.45
CA ARG A 76 11.19 -11.29 -8.57
C ARG A 76 10.35 -12.37 -9.25
N CYS A 77 9.43 -12.01 -10.14
CA CYS A 77 8.70 -12.96 -10.96
C CYS A 77 9.66 -13.76 -11.84
N ASN A 78 10.62 -13.09 -12.48
CA ASN A 78 11.66 -13.73 -13.29
C ASN A 78 12.51 -14.70 -12.46
N GLU A 79 13.01 -14.28 -11.30
CA GLU A 79 13.73 -15.15 -10.37
C GLU A 79 12.89 -16.34 -9.89
N ALA A 80 11.56 -16.18 -9.89
CA ALA A 80 10.62 -17.18 -9.44
C ALA A 80 10.08 -18.11 -10.53
N ASN A 81 10.48 -17.92 -11.79
CA ASN A 81 9.90 -18.59 -12.96
C ASN A 81 8.37 -18.39 -13.05
N ILE A 82 7.91 -17.18 -12.71
CA ILE A 82 6.51 -16.75 -12.89
C ILE A 82 6.47 -15.83 -14.10
N GLU A 83 5.72 -16.23 -15.13
CA GLU A 83 5.53 -15.46 -16.36
C GLU A 83 4.57 -14.29 -16.11
N ILE A 84 4.99 -13.08 -16.53
CA ILE A 84 4.10 -11.92 -16.61
C ILE A 84 3.51 -11.89 -18.02
N VAL A 85 2.25 -12.32 -18.16
CA VAL A 85 1.59 -12.47 -19.47
C VAL A 85 1.26 -11.13 -20.12
N THR A 86 0.98 -10.12 -19.29
CA THR A 86 0.76 -8.76 -19.75
C THR A 86 0.93 -7.78 -18.61
N ARG A 87 1.43 -6.58 -18.93
CA ARG A 87 1.46 -5.42 -18.07
C ARG A 87 0.66 -4.32 -18.72
N GLN A 88 -0.37 -3.85 -18.03
CA GLN A 88 -1.20 -2.73 -18.45
C GLN A 88 -1.00 -1.56 -17.48
N SER A 89 -1.01 -0.34 -18.02
CA SER A 89 -0.94 0.89 -17.23
C SER A 89 -2.00 1.88 -17.67
N PHE A 90 -2.46 2.71 -16.75
CA PHE A 90 -3.43 3.78 -17.03
C PHE A 90 -3.11 5.03 -16.21
N LEU A 91 -3.52 6.21 -16.71
CA LEU A 91 -3.37 7.48 -16.00
C LEU A 91 -4.59 7.77 -15.13
N SER A 92 -5.78 7.85 -15.74
CA SER A 92 -7.02 8.27 -15.08
C SER A 92 -8.21 7.35 -15.36
N ASP A 93 -8.36 6.89 -16.60
CA ASP A 93 -9.39 5.96 -17.05
C ASP A 93 -8.81 4.55 -17.25
N PRO A 94 -9.24 3.54 -16.47
CA PRO A 94 -8.75 2.17 -16.59
C PRO A 94 -9.46 1.34 -17.67
N THR A 95 -10.48 1.86 -18.36
CA THR A 95 -11.38 1.08 -19.24
C THR A 95 -10.64 0.23 -20.27
N ASP A 96 -9.74 0.85 -21.04
CA ASP A 96 -8.98 0.15 -22.08
C ASP A 96 -7.93 -0.80 -21.52
N ALA A 97 -7.28 -0.42 -20.41
CA ALA A 97 -6.31 -1.26 -19.72
C ALA A 97 -6.99 -2.56 -19.23
N VAL A 98 -8.16 -2.46 -18.60
CA VAL A 98 -8.96 -3.60 -18.14
C VAL A 98 -9.44 -4.45 -19.32
N ARG A 99 -9.86 -3.82 -20.42
CA ARG A 99 -10.26 -4.52 -21.65
C ARG A 99 -9.14 -5.34 -22.25
N ASN A 100 -7.91 -4.82 -22.22
CA ASN A 100 -6.75 -5.54 -22.70
C ASN A 100 -6.39 -6.73 -21.80
N LEU A 101 -6.54 -6.63 -20.47
CA LEU A 101 -6.35 -7.78 -19.57
C LEU A 101 -7.28 -8.94 -19.92
N ARG A 102 -8.56 -8.64 -20.21
CA ARG A 102 -9.54 -9.65 -20.63
C ARG A 102 -9.11 -10.39 -21.89
N ARG A 103 -8.53 -9.68 -22.87
CA ARG A 103 -8.09 -10.27 -24.15
C ARG A 103 -6.91 -11.24 -23.98
N GLN A 104 -6.11 -11.05 -22.94
CA GLN A 104 -4.93 -11.88 -22.64
C GLN A 104 -5.26 -13.10 -21.76
N ASP A 105 -6.54 -13.32 -21.44
CA ASP A 105 -7.02 -14.41 -20.56
C ASP A 105 -6.28 -14.46 -19.21
N ALA A 106 -5.97 -13.29 -18.64
CA ALA A 106 -5.30 -13.20 -17.36
C ALA A 106 -6.25 -13.60 -16.21
N ARG A 107 -5.84 -14.59 -15.41
CA ARG A 107 -6.66 -15.13 -14.30
C ARG A 107 -6.15 -14.71 -12.91
N VAL A 108 -4.86 -14.43 -12.79
CA VAL A 108 -4.23 -13.92 -11.56
C VAL A 108 -3.67 -12.54 -11.87
N ILE A 109 -4.19 -11.50 -11.23
CA ILE A 109 -3.87 -10.11 -11.55
C ILE A 109 -3.38 -9.38 -10.31
N VAL A 110 -2.27 -8.65 -10.45
CA VAL A 110 -1.76 -7.75 -9.41
C VAL A 110 -2.14 -6.31 -9.77
N GLY A 111 -3.00 -5.71 -8.96
CA GLY A 111 -3.46 -4.32 -9.07
C GLY A 111 -2.67 -3.38 -8.16
N LEU A 112 -2.07 -2.34 -8.73
CA LEU A 112 -1.28 -1.33 -8.03
C LEU A 112 -1.74 0.07 -8.41
N PHE A 113 -2.56 0.68 -7.57
CA PHE A 113 -3.16 1.99 -7.81
C PHE A 113 -3.61 2.60 -6.49
N TYR A 114 -4.01 3.87 -6.47
CA TYR A 114 -4.60 4.50 -5.29
C TYR A 114 -6.09 4.15 -5.16
N VAL A 115 -6.67 4.37 -3.98
CA VAL A 115 -8.04 3.94 -3.63
C VAL A 115 -9.13 4.49 -4.57
N VAL A 116 -8.98 5.72 -5.07
CA VAL A 116 -9.91 6.33 -6.05
C VAL A 116 -9.85 5.59 -7.39
N ALA A 117 -8.64 5.32 -7.87
CA ALA A 117 -8.44 4.53 -9.09
C ALA A 117 -8.90 3.08 -8.90
N ALA A 118 -8.75 2.52 -7.71
CA ALA A 118 -9.23 1.18 -7.36
C ALA A 118 -10.74 1.04 -7.56
N ARG A 119 -11.53 2.04 -7.15
CA ARG A 119 -12.98 2.03 -7.36
C ARG A 119 -13.36 2.10 -8.83
N ARG A 120 -12.64 2.90 -9.62
CA ARG A 120 -12.83 2.94 -11.09
C ARG A 120 -12.50 1.58 -11.73
N VAL A 121 -11.39 0.97 -11.32
CA VAL A 121 -11.01 -0.37 -11.79
C VAL A 121 -12.08 -1.39 -11.43
N LEU A 122 -12.54 -1.46 -10.18
CA LEU A 122 -13.59 -2.39 -9.77
C LEU A 122 -14.89 -2.25 -10.58
N CYS A 123 -15.31 -1.01 -10.87
CA CYS A 123 -16.49 -0.79 -11.71
C CYS A 123 -16.28 -1.35 -13.13
N GLU A 124 -15.07 -1.19 -13.69
CA GLU A 124 -14.72 -1.80 -14.98
C GLU A 124 -14.60 -3.33 -14.90
N LEU A 125 -14.10 -3.89 -13.79
CA LEU A 125 -14.08 -5.34 -13.60
C LEU A 125 -15.49 -5.92 -13.63
N TYR A 126 -16.44 -5.23 -12.98
CA TYR A 126 -17.85 -5.59 -13.00
C TYR A 126 -18.41 -5.57 -14.42
N LYS A 127 -18.30 -4.41 -15.11
CA LYS A 127 -18.82 -4.23 -16.47
C LYS A 127 -18.24 -5.22 -17.47
N GLN A 128 -16.99 -5.65 -17.27
CA GLN A 128 -16.27 -6.51 -18.18
C GLN A 128 -16.24 -7.99 -17.76
N ASN A 129 -16.92 -8.36 -16.65
CA ASN A 129 -16.98 -9.72 -16.09
C ASN A 129 -15.61 -10.33 -15.77
N LEU A 130 -14.72 -9.54 -15.15
CA LEU A 130 -13.39 -9.96 -14.70
C LEU A 130 -13.31 -10.21 -13.18
N TYR A 131 -14.37 -10.80 -12.62
CA TYR A 131 -14.49 -11.12 -11.20
C TYR A 131 -15.11 -12.50 -10.98
N GLY A 132 -15.16 -12.97 -9.74
CA GLY A 132 -15.70 -14.28 -9.37
C GLY A 132 -14.66 -15.40 -9.41
N ILE A 133 -15.12 -16.66 -9.35
CA ILE A 133 -14.28 -17.83 -9.03
C ILE A 133 -13.12 -18.09 -9.99
N SER A 134 -13.18 -17.54 -11.20
CA SER A 134 -12.16 -17.74 -12.23
C SER A 134 -11.08 -16.65 -12.21
N TYR A 135 -11.17 -15.66 -11.33
CA TYR A 135 -10.21 -14.58 -11.23
C TYR A 135 -9.73 -14.40 -9.79
N THR A 136 -8.44 -14.14 -9.63
CA THR A 136 -7.86 -13.75 -8.35
C THR A 136 -7.18 -12.41 -8.53
N TRP A 137 -7.64 -11.42 -7.76
CA TRP A 137 -7.08 -10.07 -7.75
C TRP A 137 -6.26 -9.87 -6.48
N PHE A 138 -5.03 -9.39 -6.64
CA PHE A 138 -4.27 -8.80 -5.55
C PHE A 138 -4.48 -7.29 -5.57
N PHE A 139 -5.03 -6.74 -4.49
CA PHE A 139 -5.03 -5.31 -4.20
C PHE A 139 -4.02 -4.98 -3.10
N ILE A 140 -3.80 -3.68 -2.88
CA ILE A 140 -3.01 -3.22 -1.75
C ILE A 140 -3.90 -3.17 -0.50
N GLY A 141 -3.35 -3.55 0.66
CA GLY A 141 -4.14 -3.69 1.89
C GLY A 141 -4.32 -2.42 2.71
N TRP A 142 -3.63 -1.31 2.42
CA TRP A 142 -3.73 -0.08 3.21
C TRP A 142 -5.01 0.74 2.95
N TYR A 143 -5.93 0.26 2.11
CA TYR A 143 -7.22 0.92 1.94
C TYR A 143 -8.07 0.78 3.21
N GLU A 144 -8.89 1.79 3.50
CA GLU A 144 -9.87 1.70 4.58
C GLU A 144 -10.85 0.53 4.39
N ASP A 145 -11.39 0.03 5.50
CA ASP A 145 -12.50 -0.91 5.45
C ASP A 145 -13.67 -0.32 4.64
N ASP A 146 -14.35 -1.16 3.87
CA ASP A 146 -15.45 -0.78 2.99
C ASP A 146 -15.10 0.24 1.89
N TRP A 147 -13.81 0.46 1.58
CA TRP A 147 -13.37 1.45 0.59
C TRP A 147 -14.09 1.34 -0.76
N PHE A 148 -14.47 0.13 -1.19
CA PHE A 148 -15.08 -0.14 -2.49
C PHE A 148 -16.54 0.36 -2.61
N GLN A 149 -17.19 0.69 -1.49
CA GLN A 149 -18.57 1.19 -1.46
C GLN A 149 -18.69 2.65 -0.97
N ARG A 150 -17.57 3.25 -0.54
CA ARG A 150 -17.52 4.66 -0.11
C ARG A 150 -17.30 5.60 -1.29
N ASN A 151 -17.81 6.83 -1.16
CA ASN A 151 -17.58 7.96 -2.08
C ASN A 151 -17.96 7.75 -3.56
N LEU A 152 -18.76 6.73 -3.90
CA LEU A 152 -19.12 6.41 -5.29
C LEU A 152 -19.71 7.62 -6.05
N ASP A 153 -20.71 8.28 -5.45
CA ASP A 153 -21.36 9.46 -6.06
C ASP A 153 -20.40 10.64 -6.22
N ARG A 154 -19.56 10.90 -5.19
CA ARG A 154 -18.59 12.01 -5.20
C ARG A 154 -17.51 11.83 -6.26
N GLU A 155 -17.17 10.60 -6.57
CA GLU A 155 -16.12 10.25 -7.53
C GLU A 155 -16.66 9.96 -8.94
N GLY A 156 -17.98 10.05 -9.13
CA GLY A 156 -18.63 9.80 -10.41
C GLY A 156 -18.56 8.34 -10.86
N ILE A 157 -18.57 7.39 -9.91
CA ILE A 157 -18.56 5.96 -10.21
C ILE A 157 -19.98 5.52 -10.61
N GLU A 158 -20.14 5.03 -11.84
CA GLU A 158 -21.44 4.63 -12.38
C GLU A 158 -22.01 3.34 -11.75
N CYS A 159 -21.15 2.50 -11.16
CA CYS A 159 -21.55 1.23 -10.56
C CYS A 159 -22.18 1.42 -9.18
N THR A 160 -23.20 0.61 -8.87
CA THR A 160 -23.83 0.61 -7.54
C THR A 160 -22.96 -0.11 -6.51
N ALA A 161 -23.16 0.16 -5.21
CA ALA A 161 -22.44 -0.50 -4.12
C ALA A 161 -22.52 -2.04 -4.20
N GLU A 162 -23.67 -2.60 -4.62
CA GLU A 162 -23.84 -4.05 -4.77
C GLU A 162 -23.01 -4.60 -5.96
N GLN A 163 -22.88 -3.85 -7.04
CA GLN A 163 -22.03 -4.22 -8.17
C GLN A 163 -20.55 -4.17 -7.78
N MET A 164 -20.15 -3.14 -7.05
CA MET A 164 -18.80 -2.98 -6.50
C MET A 164 -18.44 -4.13 -5.57
N ARG A 165 -19.35 -4.48 -4.64
CA ARG A 165 -19.18 -5.61 -3.70
C ARG A 165 -18.98 -6.92 -4.45
N LYS A 166 -19.81 -7.20 -5.46
CA LYS A 166 -19.66 -8.39 -6.31
C LYS A 166 -18.31 -8.46 -7.02
N ALA A 167 -17.81 -7.33 -7.51
CA ALA A 167 -16.52 -7.27 -8.20
C ALA A 167 -15.32 -7.37 -7.25
N ALA A 168 -15.46 -6.88 -6.02
CA ALA A 168 -14.44 -6.98 -4.99
C ALA A 168 -14.39 -8.36 -4.31
N GLU A 169 -15.47 -9.14 -4.36
CA GLU A 169 -15.55 -10.45 -3.69
C GLU A 169 -14.37 -11.38 -4.05
N GLY A 170 -13.71 -11.93 -3.03
CA GLY A 170 -12.63 -12.92 -3.20
C GLY A 170 -11.26 -12.36 -3.59
N HIS A 171 -11.05 -11.05 -3.52
CA HIS A 171 -9.72 -10.47 -3.71
C HIS A 171 -8.78 -10.76 -2.51
N LEU A 172 -7.48 -10.76 -2.79
CA LEU A 172 -6.42 -10.85 -1.80
C LEU A 172 -5.80 -9.47 -1.58
N THR A 173 -5.46 -9.16 -0.34
CA THR A 173 -4.67 -7.98 0.01
C THR A 173 -3.35 -8.39 0.65
N THR A 174 -2.34 -7.55 0.48
CA THR A 174 -1.08 -7.65 1.21
C THR A 174 -0.76 -6.30 1.82
N GLU A 175 -0.47 -6.29 3.12
CA GLU A 175 -0.12 -5.11 3.90
C GLU A 175 1.07 -5.37 4.81
N ALA A 176 1.64 -4.30 5.36
CA ALA A 176 2.68 -4.37 6.38
C ALA A 176 2.05 -4.05 7.72
N LEU A 177 2.37 -4.85 8.74
CA LEU A 177 1.90 -4.59 10.10
C LEU A 177 2.74 -3.46 10.70
N MET A 178 2.07 -2.36 11.07
CA MET A 178 2.71 -1.22 11.72
C MET A 178 2.67 -1.30 13.25
N TRP A 179 1.88 -2.22 13.79
CA TRP A 179 1.66 -2.41 15.22
C TRP A 179 2.19 -3.78 15.66
N ASN A 180 2.95 -3.80 16.76
CA ASN A 180 3.40 -5.06 17.36
C ASN A 180 2.18 -5.87 17.84
N GLN A 181 2.10 -7.13 17.37
CA GLN A 181 1.04 -8.07 17.70
C GLN A 181 1.21 -8.71 19.09
N ASN A 182 2.41 -8.64 19.67
CA ASN A 182 2.64 -9.08 21.04
C ASN A 182 2.21 -7.98 22.03
N LEU A 183 0.94 -8.05 22.47
CA LEU A 183 0.32 -7.03 23.32
C LEU A 183 0.96 -6.90 24.71
N ASN A 184 1.75 -7.89 25.14
CA ASN A 184 2.38 -7.90 26.46
C ASN A 184 3.83 -7.40 26.43
N GLU A 185 4.39 -7.16 25.25
CA GLU A 185 5.76 -6.70 25.09
C GLU A 185 5.87 -5.21 25.39
N ARG A 186 6.75 -4.86 26.33
CA ARG A 186 7.08 -3.47 26.64
C ARG A 186 8.24 -3.00 25.78
N THR A 187 8.07 -1.85 25.16
CA THR A 187 9.09 -1.18 24.34
C THR A 187 10.06 -0.36 25.21
N LEU A 188 11.02 0.32 24.58
CA LEU A 188 11.96 1.24 25.24
C LEU A 188 11.27 2.37 26.01
N SER A 189 10.08 2.80 25.60
CA SER A 189 9.32 3.83 26.32
C SER A 189 8.64 3.29 27.59
N GLY A 190 8.79 1.99 27.88
CA GLY A 190 8.08 1.28 28.94
C GLY A 190 6.61 0.99 28.62
N MET A 191 6.11 1.37 27.43
CA MET A 191 4.72 1.15 27.02
C MET A 191 4.58 -0.13 26.19
N THR A 192 3.41 -0.76 26.26
CA THR A 192 2.97 -1.76 25.28
C THR A 192 2.34 -1.08 24.06
N SER A 193 2.08 -1.83 22.99
CA SER A 193 1.31 -1.33 21.84
C SER A 193 -0.10 -0.91 22.23
N GLU A 194 -0.70 -1.59 23.23
CA GLU A 194 -2.02 -1.25 23.76
C GLU A 194 -2.01 0.04 24.59
N ASP A 195 -0.98 0.25 25.41
CA ASP A 195 -0.82 1.49 26.18
C ASP A 195 -0.71 2.70 25.24
N PHE A 196 0.08 2.57 24.16
CA PHE A 196 0.20 3.60 23.13
C PHE A 196 -1.14 3.86 22.43
N ARG A 197 -1.87 2.79 22.06
CA ARG A 197 -3.18 2.89 21.42
C ARG A 197 -4.19 3.65 22.27
N ARG A 198 -4.28 3.33 23.57
CA ARG A 198 -5.18 4.04 24.51
C ARG A 198 -4.83 5.51 24.61
N ARG A 199 -3.54 5.82 24.76
CA ARG A 199 -3.06 7.20 24.84
C ARG A 199 -3.37 7.99 23.56
N LEU A 200 -3.17 7.40 22.38
CA LEU A 200 -3.51 8.03 21.11
C LEU A 200 -5.02 8.29 21.02
N ASN A 201 -5.84 7.31 21.38
CA ASN A 201 -7.29 7.43 21.35
C ASN A 201 -7.80 8.52 22.30
N ASP A 202 -7.22 8.66 23.49
CA ASP A 202 -7.61 9.71 24.44
C ASP A 202 -7.33 11.11 23.87
N VAL A 203 -6.20 11.29 23.18
CA VAL A 203 -5.89 12.55 22.47
C VAL A 203 -6.89 12.79 21.34
N LEU A 204 -7.16 11.78 20.51
CA LEU A 204 -8.11 11.90 19.40
C LEU A 204 -9.54 12.21 19.87
N ARG A 205 -9.97 11.64 21.00
CA ARG A 205 -11.26 12.00 21.62
C ARG A 205 -11.29 13.47 22.02
N SER A 206 -10.22 14.00 22.60
CA SER A 206 -10.14 15.42 22.96
C SER A 206 -10.18 16.36 21.75
N GLU A 207 -9.80 15.87 20.57
CA GLU A 207 -9.87 16.56 19.28
C GLU A 207 -11.19 16.30 18.52
N ASN A 208 -12.21 15.76 19.18
CA ASN A 208 -13.55 15.46 18.63
C ASN A 208 -13.59 14.37 17.53
N TYR A 209 -12.63 13.45 17.49
CA TYR A 209 -12.75 12.26 16.64
C TYR A 209 -13.69 11.22 17.27
N ASP A 210 -14.49 10.56 16.43
CA ASP A 210 -15.51 9.57 16.82
C ASP A 210 -14.92 8.16 16.99
N ILE A 211 -13.92 8.06 17.87
CA ILE A 211 -13.13 6.84 18.11
C ILE A 211 -14.00 5.71 18.66
N ASP A 212 -14.99 6.03 19.49
CA ASP A 212 -15.84 5.03 20.14
C ASP A 212 -16.78 4.30 19.17
N ASN A 213 -17.06 4.88 18.00
CA ASN A 213 -17.75 4.23 16.88
C ASN A 213 -16.79 3.67 15.82
N GLY A 214 -15.49 3.53 16.15
CA GLY A 214 -14.48 2.97 15.25
C GLY A 214 -14.13 3.87 14.06
N ARG A 215 -14.40 5.18 14.15
CA ARG A 215 -14.05 6.14 13.10
C ARG A 215 -12.70 6.78 13.41
N TYR A 216 -11.67 6.23 12.78
CA TYR A 216 -10.31 6.71 12.91
C TYR A 216 -9.97 7.71 11.79
N PRO A 217 -9.10 8.71 12.05
CA PRO A 217 -8.58 9.57 11.00
C PRO A 217 -7.71 8.80 10.00
N GLU A 218 -7.56 9.36 8.81
CA GLU A 218 -6.56 8.92 7.84
C GLU A 218 -5.16 8.95 8.47
N GLY A 219 -4.35 7.92 8.23
CA GLY A 219 -3.02 7.81 8.81
C GLY A 219 -2.96 7.22 10.22
N TYR A 220 -4.09 6.80 10.81
CA TYR A 220 -4.11 6.21 12.15
C TYR A 220 -3.25 4.95 12.27
N GLN A 221 -3.20 4.12 11.23
CA GLN A 221 -2.39 2.89 11.22
C GLN A 221 -0.89 3.19 11.25
N GLU A 222 -0.47 4.29 10.66
CA GLU A 222 0.91 4.74 10.54
C GLU A 222 1.41 5.52 11.76
N ALA A 223 0.54 5.82 12.73
CA ALA A 223 0.89 6.58 13.93
C ALA A 223 2.11 6.03 14.71
N PRO A 224 2.29 4.70 14.90
CA PRO A 224 3.48 4.16 15.55
C PRO A 224 4.78 4.50 14.80
N LEU A 225 4.75 4.59 13.47
CA LEU A 225 5.93 4.90 12.66
C LEU A 225 6.43 6.32 12.92
N ALA A 226 5.51 7.26 13.14
CA ALA A 226 5.84 8.63 13.51
C ALA A 226 6.39 8.68 14.94
N TYR A 227 5.79 7.92 15.86
CA TYR A 227 6.28 7.80 17.24
C TYR A 227 7.72 7.27 17.30
N ASP A 228 7.98 6.18 16.58
CA ASP A 228 9.30 5.55 16.52
C ASP A 228 10.33 6.40 15.75
N ALA A 229 9.88 7.21 14.79
CA ALA A 229 10.76 8.15 14.10
C ALA A 229 11.33 9.20 15.08
N VAL A 230 10.48 9.77 15.94
CA VAL A 230 10.90 10.73 16.96
C VAL A 230 11.84 10.07 17.98
N TRP A 231 11.52 8.85 18.44
CA TRP A 231 12.41 8.09 19.33
C TRP A 231 13.77 7.79 18.69
N SER A 232 13.78 7.44 17.40
CA SER A 232 15.01 7.14 16.67
C SER A 232 15.92 8.36 16.57
N VAL A 233 15.35 9.55 16.34
CA VAL A 233 16.12 10.81 16.37
C VAL A 233 16.67 11.06 17.76
N ALA A 234 15.82 10.97 18.80
CA ALA A 234 16.24 11.21 20.17
C ALA A 234 17.41 10.29 20.58
N LEU A 235 17.30 8.98 20.32
CA LEU A 235 18.34 8.01 20.63
C LEU A 235 19.61 8.20 19.78
N GLY A 236 19.46 8.58 18.51
CA GLY A 236 20.59 8.84 17.61
C GLY A 236 21.47 10.02 18.04
N GLU A 237 20.89 11.01 18.72
CA GLU A 237 21.64 12.14 19.30
C GLU A 237 22.46 11.72 20.53
N PHE A 238 21.97 10.78 21.36
CA PHE A 238 22.67 10.33 22.57
C PHE A 238 23.90 9.45 22.30
N VAL A 239 24.01 8.82 21.13
CA VAL A 239 25.17 7.98 20.77
C VAL A 239 26.40 8.82 20.39
N LYS A 240 26.24 10.15 20.21
CA LYS A 240 27.35 11.07 19.87
C LYS A 240 28.02 11.74 21.08
N THR A 241 27.59 11.43 22.30
CA THR A 241 28.24 11.85 23.57
C THR A 241 28.91 10.67 24.23
#